data_AF-A0A822BC40-F1
#
_entry.id   AF-A0A822BC40-F1
#
_cell.length_a   1.000
_cell.length_b   1.000
_cell.length_c   1.000
_cell.angle_alpha   90.00
_cell.angle_beta   90.00
_cell.angle_gamma   90.00
#
_symmetry.space_group_name_H-M   'P 1'
#
loop_
_entity.id
_entity.type
_entity.pdbx_description
1 polymer ?
#
loop_
_entity_poly.entity_id
_entity_poly.type
_entity_poly.pdbx_seq_one_letter_code
_entity_poly.pdbx_strand_id
1 'polypeptide(L)'
;MAKLVQSIKQIFSSSKASESFVKLIGSDRFKNNFYERLPGNRHYNSARRFYEPADYSNVRLSIDPAWEAWLRGTRKNPPTLDETVAHENKRQQLENK
;
A
#
# COMPACT_ATOMS: atom_id res chain seq x y z
N MET A 1 15.96 -53.57 -23.67
CA MET A 1 14.59 -53.11 -24.02
C MET A 1 14.28 -51.88 -23.16
N ALA A 2 13.55 -50.92 -23.72
CA ALA A 2 13.65 -49.48 -23.50
C ALA A 2 13.38 -48.94 -22.07
N LYS A 3 14.02 -47.78 -21.81
CA LYS A 3 13.76 -46.82 -20.74
C LYS A 3 12.27 -46.44 -20.74
N LEU A 4 11.60 -46.50 -19.58
CA LEU A 4 10.24 -45.99 -19.36
C LEU A 4 10.37 -44.73 -18.49
N VAL A 5 10.77 -43.63 -19.11
CA VAL A 5 9.91 -42.50 -19.53
C VAL A 5 9.28 -41.77 -18.34
N GLN A 6 9.97 -40.69 -17.98
CA GLN A 6 9.49 -39.33 -17.72
C GLN A 6 8.20 -39.09 -16.90
N SER A 7 8.36 -38.13 -15.98
CA SER A 7 7.41 -37.07 -15.63
C SER A 7 6.50 -37.27 -14.42
N ILE A 8 7.10 -37.20 -13.22
CA ILE A 8 6.47 -36.57 -12.05
C ILE A 8 7.01 -35.14 -11.90
N LYS A 9 6.86 -34.31 -12.95
CA LYS A 9 7.18 -32.87 -12.91
C LYS A 9 6.03 -32.02 -13.46
N GLN A 10 4.80 -32.32 -13.05
CA GLN A 10 3.64 -31.56 -13.51
C GLN A 10 2.53 -31.44 -12.45
N ILE A 11 2.90 -31.18 -11.19
CA ILE A 11 1.93 -30.85 -10.12
C ILE A 11 2.07 -29.40 -9.63
N PHE A 12 3.13 -28.67 -10.01
CA PHE A 12 3.42 -27.32 -9.50
C PHE A 12 3.59 -26.24 -10.57
N SER A 13 2.76 -26.20 -11.62
CA SER A 13 2.85 -25.09 -12.59
C SER A 13 1.53 -24.47 -13.04
N SER A 14 0.51 -24.47 -12.18
CA SER A 14 -0.63 -23.59 -12.43
C SER A 14 -1.30 -23.07 -11.17
N SER A 15 -0.52 -22.49 -10.23
CA SER A 15 -1.06 -21.28 -9.61
C SER A 15 -1.05 -20.23 -10.73
N LYS A 16 -2.17 -20.07 -11.44
CA LYS A 16 -2.47 -18.79 -12.07
C LYS A 16 -2.31 -17.79 -10.93
N ALA A 17 -1.21 -17.04 -10.94
CA ALA A 17 -0.94 -16.02 -9.95
C ALA A 17 -2.23 -15.23 -9.79
N SER A 18 -2.82 -15.25 -8.60
CA SER A 18 -3.94 -14.38 -8.31
C SER A 18 -3.44 -12.98 -8.60
N GLU A 19 -3.91 -12.38 -9.68
CA GLU A 19 -3.54 -11.02 -10.05
C GLU A 19 -3.85 -10.16 -8.82
N SER A 20 -2.81 -9.64 -8.18
CA SER A 20 -2.97 -8.90 -6.94
C SER A 20 -3.73 -7.63 -7.30
N PHE A 21 -5.02 -7.59 -6.97
CA PHE A 21 -5.92 -6.44 -7.21
C PHE A 21 -5.53 -5.19 -6.40
N VAL A 22 -4.34 -5.19 -5.79
CA VAL A 22 -3.84 -4.19 -4.87
C VAL A 22 -2.42 -3.85 -5.28
N LYS A 23 -2.15 -2.55 -5.44
CA LYS A 23 -0.84 -1.99 -5.75
C LYS A 23 -0.30 -1.26 -4.53
N LEU A 24 0.91 -1.59 -4.08
CA LEU A 24 1.65 -0.80 -3.10
C LEU A 24 2.06 0.54 -3.73
N ILE A 25 1.64 1.64 -3.12
CA ILE A 25 1.90 3.00 -3.60
C ILE A 25 3.12 3.59 -2.90
N GLY A 26 3.26 3.35 -1.60
CA GLY A 26 4.39 3.82 -0.82
C GLY A 26 4.19 3.63 0.67
N SER A 27 5.09 4.19 1.44
CA SER A 27 5.05 4.19 2.89
C SER A 27 5.32 5.59 3.44
N ASP A 28 4.80 5.87 4.63
CA ASP A 28 5.11 7.09 5.35
C ASP A 28 6.28 6.89 6.33
N ARG A 29 6.65 7.98 7.01
CA ARG A 29 7.69 7.99 8.06
C ARG A 29 7.36 7.11 9.26
N PHE A 30 6.07 6.82 9.48
CA PHE A 30 5.59 5.95 10.55
C PHE A 30 5.57 4.47 10.13
N LYS A 31 6.08 4.17 8.92
CA LYS A 31 6.13 2.84 8.31
C LYS A 31 4.75 2.26 8.00
N ASN A 32 3.72 3.10 7.89
CA ASN A 32 2.44 2.65 7.37
C ASN A 32 2.57 2.39 5.87
N ASN A 33 1.98 1.30 5.38
CA ASN A 33 2.00 0.96 3.96
C ASN A 33 0.69 1.38 3.31
N PHE A 34 0.77 2.13 2.22
CA PHE A 34 -0.38 2.65 1.49
C PHE A 34 -0.59 1.89 0.20
N TYR A 35 -1.85 1.54 -0.06
CA TYR A 35 -2.22 0.70 -1.17
C TYR A 35 -3.39 1.30 -1.97
N GLU A 36 -3.39 1.03 -3.28
CA GLU A 36 -4.48 1.36 -4.18
C GLU A 36 -5.03 0.08 -4.82
N ARG A 37 -6.36 -0.08 -4.78
CA ARG A 37 -7.05 -1.19 -5.42
C ARG A 37 -7.19 -0.92 -6.92
N LEU A 38 -6.73 -1.86 -7.74
CA LEU A 38 -6.89 -1.82 -9.18
C LEU A 38 -8.36 -2.08 -9.58
N PRO A 39 -8.84 -1.44 -10.66
CA PRO A 39 -10.20 -1.66 -11.16
C PRO A 39 -10.31 -3.08 -11.75
N GLY A 40 -10.74 -4.02 -10.92
CA GLY A 40 -10.94 -5.42 -11.33
C GLY A 40 -11.92 -6.16 -10.41
N ASN A 41 -12.00 -5.75 -9.13
CA ASN A 41 -12.96 -6.31 -8.18
C ASN A 41 -14.07 -5.30 -7.86
N ARG A 42 -15.27 -5.57 -8.41
CA ARG A 42 -16.43 -4.68 -8.51
C ARG A 42 -17.28 -4.61 -7.22
N HIS A 43 -16.66 -4.78 -6.05
CA HIS A 43 -17.34 -4.47 -4.79
C HIS A 43 -17.36 -2.97 -4.59
N TYR A 44 -18.43 -2.35 -5.10
CA TYR A 44 -18.69 -0.91 -5.19
C TYR A 44 -18.62 -0.16 -3.84
N ASN A 45 -18.65 -0.88 -2.71
CA ASN A 45 -18.74 -0.29 -1.37
C ASN A 45 -17.41 -0.20 -0.61
N SER A 46 -16.30 -0.71 -1.14
CA SER A 46 -14.99 -0.58 -0.49
C SER A 46 -14.23 0.63 -0.99
N ALA A 47 -13.53 1.33 -0.09
CA ALA A 47 -12.61 2.40 -0.46
C ALA A 47 -11.54 1.89 -1.45
N ARG A 48 -11.29 2.66 -2.51
CA ARG A 48 -10.27 2.35 -3.53
C ARG A 48 -8.84 2.46 -2.98
N ARG A 49 -8.67 3.23 -1.91
CA ARG A 49 -7.39 3.53 -1.26
C ARG A 49 -7.50 3.14 0.20
N PHE A 50 -6.50 2.43 0.69
CA PHE A 50 -6.43 2.00 2.07
C PHE A 50 -4.97 1.90 2.51
N TYR A 51 -4.76 1.75 3.81
CA TYR A 51 -3.43 1.59 4.37
C TYR A 51 -3.41 0.50 5.41
N GLU A 52 -2.23 -0.05 5.61
CA GLU A 52 -1.90 -0.97 6.67
C GLU A 52 -1.06 -0.21 7.70
N PRO A 53 -1.57 0.01 8.91
CA PRO A 53 -0.82 0.69 9.95
C PRO A 53 0.35 -0.18 10.43
N ALA A 54 1.49 0.45 10.70
CA ALA A 54 2.62 -0.24 11.33
C ALA A 54 2.31 -0.64 12.79
N ASP A 55 1.48 0.16 13.46
CA ASP A 55 1.01 -0.06 14.82
C ASP A 55 -0.51 0.11 14.89
N TYR A 56 -1.21 -0.99 15.22
CA TYR A 56 -2.66 -1.04 15.34
C TYR A 56 -3.19 -0.44 16.64
N SER A 57 -2.33 -0.12 17.61
CA SER A 57 -2.77 0.46 18.89
C SER A 57 -3.16 1.93 18.76
N ASN A 58 -2.53 2.69 17.85
CA ASN A 58 -2.70 4.14 17.72
C ASN A 58 -2.92 4.60 16.26
N VAL A 59 -3.76 3.86 15.53
CA VAL A 59 -4.00 4.01 14.08
C VAL A 59 -4.27 5.45 13.61
N ARG A 60 -4.97 6.25 14.42
CA ARG A 60 -5.41 7.62 14.04
C ARG A 60 -4.35 8.70 14.26
N LEU A 61 -3.42 8.49 15.19
CA LEU A 61 -2.35 9.45 15.50
C LEU A 61 -1.11 9.23 14.65
N SER A 62 -0.97 8.03 14.09
CA SER A 62 0.23 7.60 13.38
C SER A 62 0.18 7.84 11.87
N ILE A 63 -0.72 8.67 11.33
CA ILE A 63 -0.81 8.96 9.89
C ILE A 63 -0.40 10.40 9.57
N ASP A 64 0.40 10.58 8.51
CA ASP A 64 0.70 11.90 7.98
C ASP A 64 -0.54 12.54 7.31
N PRO A 65 -0.88 13.81 7.62
CA PRO A 65 -1.97 14.54 6.97
C PRO A 65 -1.97 14.48 5.44
N ALA A 66 -0.80 14.49 4.79
CA ALA A 66 -0.71 14.44 3.34
C ALA A 66 -1.18 13.09 2.77
N TRP A 67 -0.85 12.00 3.46
CA TRP A 67 -1.32 10.65 3.15
C TRP A 67 -2.80 10.47 3.48
N GLU A 68 -3.29 11.09 4.56
CA GLU A 68 -4.72 11.11 4.89
C GLU A 68 -5.56 11.79 3.79
N ALA A 69 -5.08 12.93 3.26
CA ALA A 69 -5.75 13.63 2.15
C ALA A 69 -5.79 12.78 0.87
N TRP A 70 -4.77 11.96 0.61
CA TRP A 70 -4.75 11.02 -0.51
C TRP A 70 -5.74 9.86 -0.29
N LEU A 71 -5.79 9.26 0.90
CA LEU A 71 -6.76 8.21 1.24
C LEU A 71 -8.21 8.67 1.07
N ARG A 72 -8.51 9.90 1.48
CA ARG A 72 -9.85 10.51 1.35
C ARG A 72 -10.24 10.85 -0.09
N GLY A 73 -9.30 10.78 -1.03
CA GLY A 73 -9.55 11.13 -2.44
C GLY A 73 -9.45 12.63 -2.75
N THR A 74 -9.20 13.49 -1.75
CA THR A 74 -9.00 14.93 -1.95
C THR A 74 -7.78 15.19 -2.84
N ARG A 75 -6.71 14.40 -2.67
CA ARG A 75 -5.50 14.47 -3.51
C ARG A 75 -5.50 13.32 -4.52
N LYS A 76 -5.25 13.62 -5.81
CA LYS A 76 -5.17 12.58 -6.86
C LYS A 76 -3.87 11.78 -6.76
N ASN A 77 -2.74 12.49 -6.63
CA ASN A 77 -1.40 11.90 -6.58
C ASN A 77 -1.01 11.60 -5.12
N PRO A 78 -0.30 10.49 -4.86
CA PRO A 78 0.25 10.23 -3.53
C PRO A 78 1.25 11.33 -3.16
N PRO A 79 1.41 11.62 -1.86
CA PRO A 79 2.44 12.54 -1.40
C PRO A 79 3.83 11.95 -1.64
N THR A 80 4.82 12.83 -1.77
CA THR A 80 6.23 12.43 -1.84
C THR A 80 6.88 12.46 -0.46
N LEU A 81 7.97 11.72 -0.30
CA LEU A 81 8.70 11.67 0.97
C LEU A 81 9.25 13.04 1.37
N ASP A 82 9.69 13.85 0.40
CA ASP A 82 10.17 15.21 0.63
C ASP A 82 9.07 16.14 1.17
N GLU A 83 7.85 16.06 0.62
CA GLU A 83 6.70 16.81 1.12
C GLU A 83 6.38 16.46 2.58
N THR A 84 6.34 15.16 2.90
CA THR A 84 6.12 14.66 4.27
C THR A 84 7.16 15.22 5.25
N VAL A 85 8.43 15.26 4.86
CA VAL A 85 9.52 15.78 5.70
C VAL A 85 9.43 17.31 5.84
N ALA A 86 9.15 18.03 4.76
CA ALA A 86 9.01 19.49 4.79
C ALA A 86 7.87 19.95 5.72
N HIS A 87 6.74 19.23 5.70
CA HIS A 87 5.63 19.48 6.62
C HIS A 87 6.03 19.30 8.09
N GLU A 88 6.86 18.30 8.40
CA GLU A 88 7.36 18.08 9.76
C GLU A 88 8.29 19.18 10.22
N ASN A 89 9.27 19.52 9.41
CA ASN A 89 10.24 20.57 9.72
C ASN A 89 9.51 21.89 9.99
N LYS A 90 8.47 22.17 9.21
CA LYS A 90 7.60 23.34 9.43
C LYS A 90 6.85 23.26 10.76
N ARG A 91 6.35 22.09 11.17
CA ARG A 91 5.70 21.92 12.48
C ARG A 91 6.68 22.17 13.62
N GLN A 92 7.87 21.59 13.56
CA GLN A 92 8.91 21.78 14.58
C GLN A 92 9.34 23.25 14.70
N GLN A 93 9.42 23.98 13.58
CA GLN A 93 9.71 25.42 13.59
C GLN A 93 8.61 26.25 14.25
N LEU A 94 7.35 25.83 14.17
CA LEU A 94 6.24 26.50 14.83
C LEU A 94 6.22 26.23 16.34
N GLU A 95 6.65 25.05 16.77
CA GLU A 95 6.74 24.68 18.18
C GLU A 95 7.92 25.36 18.90
N ASN A 96 9.02 25.57 18.19
CA ASN A 96 10.24 26.21 18.73
C ASN A 96 10.20 27.75 18.69
N LYS A 97 9.05 28.35 18.35
CA LYS A 97 8.87 29.80 18.21
C LYS A 97 7.99 30.35 19.33
#